data_AF-A0A8K0X8B3-F1
#
_entry.id   AF-A0A8K0X8B3-F1
#
_cell.length_a   1.000
_cell.length_b   1.000
_cell.length_c   1.000
_cell.angle_alpha   90.00
_cell.angle_beta   90.00
_cell.angle_gamma   90.00
#
_symmetry.space_group_name_H-M   'P 1'
#
loop_
_entity.id
_entity.type
_entity.pdbx_description
1 polymer ?
#
loop_
_entity_poly.entity_id
_entity_poly.type
_entity_poly.pdbx_seq_one_letter_code
_entity_poly.pdbx_strand_id
1 'polypeptide(L)'
;MTETMQALSMITKAGVPAKKVIVGMPYYGRSFKMSSAGNNSQAAKGPCTNTAGYISNLEIAEIMGDPVFTPRTIEDKEGDILIYSDTEYVGYLSSVNYVRRAIRWAGLNFGGTVDWAVDLAYDFGKDGKGPVGQTGMKEIDPVCDFSVEYSDLADLESKSKDLPLLCKQVGTLQVFDKMLGDLSPKYHEVNKGYDEKFQSYVKYTNNMIPGAIDGKMWELKGRKFAKGFDYFECTRKAANGRITGGPAACNKMPRDDIALGGYYMHLRMTDKEGFLKFIAEAGIPEEWITFDETVEFDEECHLPAGPNPSCPTTSGHKRYVGYPKKKSSVNVPNPKDIVTSGIGNVDELRNMTIAHRLEISLGIYDGNPDDVIQVISVPVFLLEQAIEGMGKAKELADKQEEMDRDAQKNLILTIVGAVLFIVPFAGAGGAAALGATSLARVLLIIGEAANIAYTVYGVVDDADSALMAVMGLLMGAAGATRGPRTPAGFKDMATKRAKLTSTASLGSGFKTRDDTLQRIITTTCKR
;
A
#
# COMPACT_ATOMS: atom_id res chain seq x y z
N MET A 1 -10.07 -10.81 -29.85
CA MET A 1 -10.40 -9.43 -30.28
C MET A 1 -9.44 -8.99 -31.36
N THR A 2 -8.18 -9.43 -31.27
CA THR A 2 -7.17 -9.29 -32.33
C THR A 2 -7.72 -9.54 -33.74
N GLU A 3 -8.55 -10.56 -33.94
CA GLU A 3 -9.13 -10.95 -35.24
C GLU A 3 -10.18 -9.96 -35.74
N THR A 4 -11.07 -9.48 -34.87
CA THR A 4 -12.06 -8.43 -35.21
C THR A 4 -11.35 -7.13 -35.59
N MET A 5 -10.33 -6.74 -34.83
CA MET A 5 -9.52 -5.57 -35.13
C MET A 5 -8.76 -5.72 -36.45
N GLN A 6 -8.20 -6.90 -36.73
CA GLN A 6 -7.56 -7.19 -38.01
C GLN A 6 -8.55 -7.09 -39.17
N ALA A 7 -9.77 -7.65 -39.02
CA ALA A 7 -10.81 -7.56 -40.04
C ALA A 7 -11.21 -6.10 -40.33
N LEU A 8 -11.45 -5.30 -39.30
CA LEU A 8 -11.78 -3.88 -39.44
C LEU A 8 -10.61 -3.06 -40.00
N SER A 9 -9.38 -3.40 -39.61
CA SER A 9 -8.16 -2.82 -40.18
C SER A 9 -8.02 -3.13 -41.67
N MET A 10 -8.32 -4.36 -42.11
CA MET A 10 -8.33 -4.71 -43.53
C MET A 10 -9.34 -3.88 -44.33
N ILE A 11 -10.56 -3.71 -43.80
CA ILE A 11 -11.63 -2.92 -44.44
C ILE A 11 -11.20 -1.45 -44.59
N THR A 12 -10.67 -0.86 -43.52
CA THR A 12 -10.25 0.55 -43.53
C THR A 12 -8.99 0.77 -44.37
N LYS A 13 -8.03 -0.16 -44.34
CA LYS A 13 -6.83 -0.16 -45.19
C LYS A 13 -7.16 -0.32 -46.68
N ALA A 14 -8.26 -0.99 -47.01
CA ALA A 14 -8.79 -1.06 -48.37
C ALA A 14 -9.46 0.25 -48.85
N GLY A 15 -9.47 1.31 -48.03
CA GLY A 15 -9.94 2.65 -48.39
C GLY A 15 -11.37 2.96 -47.95
N VAL A 16 -12.04 2.06 -47.22
CA VAL A 16 -13.38 2.33 -46.67
C VAL A 16 -13.24 3.24 -45.44
N PRO A 17 -13.82 4.45 -45.43
CA PRO A 17 -13.76 5.32 -44.26
C PRO A 17 -14.41 4.64 -43.03
N ALA A 18 -13.75 4.70 -41.87
CA ALA A 18 -14.25 4.08 -40.63
C ALA A 18 -15.71 4.44 -40.32
N LYS A 19 -16.09 5.73 -40.47
CA LYS A 19 -17.45 6.23 -40.26
C LYS A 19 -18.54 5.61 -41.16
N LYS A 20 -18.16 4.82 -42.18
CA LYS A 20 -19.10 4.07 -43.06
C LYS A 20 -19.18 2.59 -42.71
N VAL A 21 -18.33 2.10 -41.80
CA VAL A 21 -18.33 0.71 -41.37
C VAL A 21 -19.18 0.60 -40.10
N ILE A 22 -20.18 -0.26 -40.15
CA ILE A 22 -21.05 -0.59 -39.01
C ILE A 22 -20.61 -1.95 -38.47
N VAL A 23 -20.18 -2.01 -37.21
CA VAL A 23 -19.52 -3.20 -36.64
C VAL A 23 -20.56 -4.17 -36.08
N GLY A 24 -20.49 -5.44 -36.50
CA GLY A 24 -21.39 -6.48 -36.02
C GLY A 24 -21.16 -6.87 -34.55
N MET A 25 -22.24 -6.96 -33.78
CA MET A 25 -22.24 -7.32 -32.36
C MET A 25 -23.20 -8.51 -32.12
N PRO A 26 -22.73 -9.62 -31.52
CA PRO A 26 -23.56 -10.80 -31.32
C PRO A 26 -24.38 -10.73 -30.03
N TYR A 27 -25.67 -11.08 -30.12
CA TYR A 27 -26.54 -11.42 -28.98
C TYR A 27 -26.69 -12.94 -28.82
N TYR A 28 -25.65 -13.68 -29.19
CA TYR A 28 -25.61 -15.14 -29.07
C TYR A 28 -24.20 -15.61 -28.71
N GLY A 29 -24.12 -16.84 -28.24
CA GLY A 29 -22.88 -17.58 -28.05
C GLY A 29 -22.71 -18.74 -29.01
N ARG A 30 -21.46 -19.13 -29.26
CA ARG A 30 -21.10 -20.39 -29.90
C ARG A 30 -20.82 -21.43 -28.83
N SER A 31 -21.57 -22.53 -28.86
CA SER A 31 -21.48 -23.60 -27.86
C SER A 31 -20.69 -24.83 -28.32
N PHE A 32 -20.06 -25.50 -27.37
CA PHE A 32 -19.22 -26.68 -27.56
C PHE A 32 -19.41 -27.64 -26.39
N LYS A 33 -19.43 -28.95 -26.67
CA LYS A 33 -19.36 -29.97 -25.62
C LYS A 33 -17.98 -30.59 -25.59
N MET A 34 -17.36 -30.62 -24.42
CA MET A 34 -16.08 -31.27 -24.18
C MET A 34 -16.27 -32.78 -23.99
N SER A 35 -16.27 -33.52 -25.10
CA SER A 35 -16.19 -34.98 -25.16
C SER A 35 -15.21 -35.42 -26.26
N SER A 36 -14.91 -36.72 -26.35
CA SER A 36 -13.87 -37.29 -27.22
C SER A 36 -14.06 -36.98 -28.73
N ALA A 37 -12.92 -36.95 -29.44
CA ALA A 37 -12.76 -36.47 -30.82
C ALA A 37 -13.82 -36.98 -31.81
N GLY A 38 -14.50 -36.06 -32.51
CA GLY A 38 -15.43 -36.34 -33.60
C GLY A 38 -15.84 -35.07 -34.36
N ASN A 39 -16.28 -35.22 -35.61
CA ASN A 39 -16.51 -34.11 -36.55
C ASN A 39 -17.88 -33.41 -36.43
N ASN A 40 -18.71 -33.76 -35.44
CA ASN A 40 -20.03 -33.18 -35.23
C ASN A 40 -20.05 -32.44 -33.88
N SER A 41 -20.61 -31.22 -33.85
CA SER A 41 -20.77 -30.47 -32.60
C SER A 41 -21.69 -31.26 -31.67
N GLN A 42 -21.12 -31.75 -30.56
CA GLN A 42 -21.88 -32.44 -29.51
C GLN A 42 -22.54 -31.47 -28.53
N ALA A 43 -22.45 -30.17 -28.78
CA ALA A 43 -23.04 -29.14 -27.93
C ALA A 43 -24.55 -29.35 -27.76
N ALA A 44 -25.03 -29.19 -26.54
CA ALA A 44 -26.46 -29.20 -26.28
C ALA A 44 -27.16 -28.10 -27.11
N LYS A 45 -28.32 -28.46 -27.66
CA LYS A 45 -29.19 -27.49 -28.33
C LYS A 45 -29.88 -26.64 -27.25
N GLY A 46 -29.96 -25.33 -27.48
CA GLY A 46 -30.83 -24.48 -26.69
C GLY A 46 -32.31 -24.82 -26.94
N PRO A 47 -33.19 -24.70 -25.93
CA PRO A 47 -34.61 -25.01 -26.06
C PRO A 47 -35.36 -24.10 -27.05
N CYS A 48 -34.90 -22.86 -27.24
CA CYS A 48 -35.49 -21.87 -28.14
C CYS A 48 -34.80 -21.88 -29.51
N THR A 49 -33.47 -21.84 -29.54
CA THR A 49 -32.69 -21.80 -30.78
C THR A 49 -32.63 -23.13 -31.52
N ASN A 50 -32.84 -24.25 -30.81
CA ASN A 50 -32.91 -25.62 -31.33
C ASN A 50 -31.75 -26.02 -32.27
N THR A 51 -30.59 -25.38 -32.08
CA THR A 51 -29.42 -25.52 -32.96
C THR A 51 -28.20 -25.86 -32.12
N ALA A 52 -27.52 -26.95 -32.45
CA ALA A 52 -26.31 -27.34 -31.71
C ALA A 52 -25.18 -26.37 -32.08
N GLY A 53 -24.45 -25.88 -31.09
CA GLY A 53 -23.36 -24.92 -31.30
C GLY A 53 -23.80 -23.47 -31.46
N TYR A 54 -25.08 -23.16 -31.20
CA TYR A 54 -25.64 -21.82 -31.27
C TYR A 54 -26.67 -21.65 -30.15
N ILE A 55 -26.46 -20.68 -29.28
CA ILE A 55 -27.32 -20.44 -28.12
C ILE A 55 -27.53 -18.94 -27.95
N SER A 56 -28.77 -18.52 -27.76
CA SER A 56 -29.12 -17.09 -27.62
C SER A 56 -28.65 -16.53 -26.28
N ASN A 57 -28.47 -15.21 -26.19
CA ASN A 57 -28.18 -14.55 -24.91
C ASN A 57 -29.35 -14.72 -23.90
N LEU A 58 -30.58 -14.90 -24.39
CA LEU A 58 -31.73 -15.29 -23.57
C LEU A 58 -31.50 -16.65 -22.89
N GLU A 59 -31.22 -17.69 -23.67
CA GLU A 59 -30.96 -19.05 -23.14
C GLU A 59 -29.71 -19.09 -22.24
N ILE A 60 -28.66 -18.30 -22.58
CA ILE A 60 -27.48 -18.15 -21.72
C ILE A 60 -27.87 -17.58 -20.35
N ALA A 61 -28.70 -16.53 -20.31
CA ALA A 61 -29.14 -15.93 -19.06
C ALA A 61 -29.97 -16.90 -18.21
N GLU A 62 -30.83 -17.72 -18.83
CA GLU A 62 -31.58 -18.77 -18.15
C GLU A 62 -30.65 -19.82 -17.51
N ILE A 63 -29.64 -20.29 -18.25
CA ILE A 63 -28.64 -21.24 -17.74
C ILE A 63 -27.86 -20.64 -16.56
N MET A 64 -27.51 -19.36 -16.63
CA MET A 64 -26.79 -18.68 -15.55
C MET A 64 -27.66 -18.46 -14.30
N GLY A 65 -28.97 -18.30 -14.48
CA GLY A 65 -29.93 -18.06 -13.40
C GLY A 65 -30.39 -19.32 -12.67
N ASP A 66 -30.18 -20.51 -13.25
CA ASP A 66 -30.63 -21.79 -12.69
C ASP A 66 -29.44 -22.64 -12.19
N PRO A 67 -29.31 -22.82 -10.85
CA PRO A 67 -28.24 -23.62 -10.24
C PRO A 67 -28.20 -25.08 -10.70
N VAL A 68 -29.29 -25.64 -11.26
CA VAL A 68 -29.32 -27.00 -11.81
C VAL A 68 -28.26 -27.19 -12.89
N PHE A 69 -27.92 -26.14 -13.64
CA PHE A 69 -26.90 -26.19 -14.69
C PHE A 69 -25.47 -26.01 -14.18
N THR A 70 -25.25 -25.78 -12.88
CA THR A 70 -23.92 -25.54 -12.28
C THR A 70 -23.06 -24.52 -13.06
N PRO A 71 -23.60 -23.33 -13.38
CA PRO A 71 -22.94 -22.36 -14.24
C PRO A 71 -21.66 -21.78 -13.61
N ARG A 72 -20.62 -21.63 -14.41
CA ARG A 72 -19.36 -20.97 -14.07
C ARG A 72 -18.94 -20.07 -15.23
N THR A 73 -18.62 -18.82 -14.95
CA THR A 73 -18.11 -17.91 -15.96
C THR A 73 -16.60 -17.77 -15.87
N ILE A 74 -15.97 -17.69 -17.04
CA ILE A 74 -14.61 -17.18 -17.19
C ILE A 74 -14.76 -15.90 -18.00
N GLU A 75 -14.59 -14.77 -17.32
CA GLU A 75 -14.50 -13.48 -17.99
C GLU A 75 -13.14 -13.39 -18.69
N ASP A 76 -13.16 -13.16 -20.00
CA ASP A 76 -11.96 -12.85 -20.75
C ASP A 76 -12.14 -11.49 -21.45
N LYS A 77 -11.00 -10.86 -21.75
CA LYS A 77 -10.89 -9.49 -22.26
C LYS A 77 -11.52 -9.33 -23.63
N GLU A 78 -11.68 -10.44 -24.34
CA GLU A 78 -12.01 -10.49 -25.75
C GLU A 78 -13.34 -11.18 -26.03
N GLY A 79 -13.98 -11.76 -25.02
CA GLY A 79 -15.20 -12.56 -25.10
C GLY A 79 -15.34 -13.34 -23.79
N ASP A 80 -16.56 -13.76 -23.45
CA ASP A 80 -16.84 -14.43 -22.19
C ASP A 80 -17.07 -15.92 -22.43
N ILE A 81 -16.66 -16.76 -21.48
CA ILE A 81 -16.92 -18.19 -21.53
C ILE A 81 -17.88 -18.54 -20.40
N LEU A 82 -19.02 -19.14 -20.74
CA LEU A 82 -19.89 -19.83 -19.79
C LEU A 82 -19.59 -21.32 -19.86
N ILE A 83 -19.39 -21.93 -18.69
CA ILE A 83 -19.25 -23.38 -18.52
C ILE A 83 -20.44 -23.85 -17.69
N TYR A 84 -21.15 -24.89 -18.15
CA TYR A 84 -22.29 -25.45 -17.43
C TYR A 84 -22.35 -26.97 -17.62
N SER A 85 -23.01 -27.65 -16.66
CA SER A 85 -23.15 -29.11 -16.63
C SER A 85 -21.81 -29.84 -16.84
N ASP A 86 -20.74 -29.26 -16.30
CA ASP A 86 -19.31 -29.67 -16.35
C ASP A 86 -18.66 -29.82 -17.74
N THR A 87 -19.45 -29.96 -18.81
CA THR A 87 -18.96 -30.34 -20.15
C THR A 87 -19.41 -29.41 -21.26
N GLU A 88 -20.35 -28.50 -21.01
CA GLU A 88 -20.85 -27.56 -22.02
C GLU A 88 -20.18 -26.20 -21.84
N TYR A 89 -19.69 -25.64 -22.95
CA TYR A 89 -18.93 -24.40 -23.01
C TYR A 89 -19.60 -23.47 -24.01
N VAL A 90 -19.71 -22.19 -23.69
CA VAL A 90 -20.27 -21.17 -24.59
C VAL A 90 -19.35 -19.98 -24.63
N GLY A 91 -18.79 -19.68 -25.80
CA GLY A 91 -18.15 -18.39 -26.05
C GLY A 91 -19.20 -17.38 -26.46
N TYR A 92 -19.42 -16.34 -25.65
CA TYR A 92 -20.46 -15.32 -25.85
C TYR A 92 -19.92 -13.92 -25.54
N LEU A 93 -20.79 -12.92 -25.64
CA LEU A 93 -20.47 -11.55 -25.30
C LEU A 93 -21.36 -11.11 -24.14
N SER A 94 -20.77 -10.93 -22.95
CA SER A 94 -21.47 -10.37 -21.80
C SER A 94 -21.89 -8.92 -22.05
N SER A 95 -22.83 -8.42 -21.24
CA SER A 95 -23.26 -7.02 -21.29
C SER A 95 -22.09 -6.03 -21.09
N VAL A 96 -21.16 -6.35 -20.18
CA VAL A 96 -19.97 -5.52 -19.91
C VAL A 96 -19.05 -5.46 -21.13
N ASN A 97 -18.72 -6.61 -21.73
CA ASN A 97 -17.85 -6.66 -22.90
C ASN A 97 -18.54 -6.12 -24.16
N TYR A 98 -19.86 -6.23 -24.27
CA TYR A 98 -20.65 -5.58 -25.32
C TYR A 98 -20.46 -4.05 -25.26
N VAL A 99 -20.68 -3.44 -24.09
CA VAL A 99 -20.54 -1.98 -23.91
C VAL A 99 -19.11 -1.52 -24.19
N ARG A 100 -18.11 -2.23 -23.68
CA ARG A 100 -16.69 -1.91 -23.95
C ARG A 100 -16.37 -1.90 -25.44
N ARG A 101 -16.87 -2.89 -26.20
CA ARG A 101 -16.72 -2.95 -27.66
C ARG A 101 -17.46 -1.80 -28.35
N ALA A 102 -18.70 -1.53 -27.97
CA ALA A 102 -19.47 -0.42 -28.57
C ALA A 102 -18.75 0.92 -28.41
N ILE A 103 -18.21 1.19 -27.21
CA ILE A 103 -17.42 2.39 -26.92
C ILE A 103 -16.13 2.41 -27.72
N ARG A 104 -15.42 1.28 -27.84
CA ARG A 104 -14.24 1.15 -28.71
C ARG A 104 -14.56 1.53 -30.15
N TRP A 105 -15.68 1.04 -30.68
CA TRP A 105 -16.06 1.33 -32.06
C TRP A 105 -16.35 2.80 -32.28
N ALA A 106 -17.04 3.44 -31.33
CA ALA A 106 -17.23 4.88 -31.32
C ALA A 106 -15.90 5.64 -31.22
N GLY A 107 -15.00 5.25 -30.31
CA GLY A 107 -13.68 5.86 -30.12
C GLY A 107 -12.76 5.74 -31.34
N LEU A 108 -12.91 4.68 -32.13
CA LEU A 108 -12.22 4.47 -33.41
C LEU A 108 -12.92 5.12 -34.62
N ASN A 109 -13.96 5.94 -34.37
CA ASN A 109 -14.71 6.67 -35.39
C ASN A 109 -15.41 5.75 -36.41
N PHE A 110 -15.82 4.55 -35.99
CA PHE A 110 -16.69 3.70 -36.79
C PHE A 110 -18.12 4.27 -36.82
N GLY A 111 -18.88 3.93 -37.87
CA GLY A 111 -20.21 4.50 -38.10
C GLY A 111 -21.29 4.06 -37.11
N GLY A 112 -21.02 3.02 -36.32
CA GLY A 112 -21.93 2.47 -35.33
C GLY A 112 -21.78 0.96 -35.18
N THR A 113 -22.75 0.34 -34.52
CA THR A 113 -22.87 -1.12 -34.37
C THR A 113 -24.14 -1.65 -35.02
N VAL A 114 -24.13 -2.94 -35.38
CA VAL A 114 -25.32 -3.68 -35.84
C VAL A 114 -25.43 -4.98 -35.05
N ASP A 115 -26.59 -5.21 -34.47
CA ASP A 115 -26.83 -6.38 -33.62
C ASP A 115 -27.28 -7.59 -34.44
N TRP A 116 -26.68 -8.74 -34.15
CA TRP A 116 -27.13 -10.04 -34.63
C TRP A 116 -27.52 -10.93 -33.45
N ALA A 117 -28.79 -11.13 -33.15
CA ALA A 117 -29.96 -10.42 -33.66
C ALA A 117 -30.89 -10.13 -32.48
N VAL A 118 -31.82 -9.19 -32.66
CA VAL A 118 -32.67 -8.67 -31.58
C VAL A 118 -33.51 -9.78 -30.91
N ASP A 119 -33.98 -10.77 -31.66
CA ASP A 119 -34.72 -11.95 -31.18
C ASP A 119 -33.92 -12.88 -30.26
N LEU A 120 -32.60 -12.74 -30.23
CA LEU A 120 -31.71 -13.53 -29.37
C LEU A 120 -31.46 -12.87 -28.01
N ALA A 121 -31.83 -11.59 -27.88
CA ALA A 121 -31.65 -10.78 -26.68
C ALA A 121 -32.96 -10.46 -25.94
N TYR A 122 -34.12 -10.76 -26.51
CA TYR A 122 -35.41 -10.41 -25.90
C TYR A 122 -36.44 -11.52 -26.13
N ASP A 123 -37.27 -11.78 -25.12
CA ASP A 123 -38.47 -12.60 -25.27
C ASP A 123 -39.63 -11.73 -25.77
N PHE A 124 -40.06 -11.98 -27.00
CA PHE A 124 -41.15 -11.25 -27.66
C PHE A 124 -42.54 -11.84 -27.38
N GLY A 125 -42.63 -12.84 -26.48
CA GLY A 125 -43.88 -13.51 -26.14
C GLY A 125 -44.50 -14.28 -27.33
N LYS A 126 -45.70 -14.81 -27.11
CA LYS A 126 -46.41 -15.62 -28.12
C LYS A 126 -47.00 -14.82 -29.26
N ASP A 127 -47.22 -13.52 -29.06
CA ASP A 127 -47.81 -12.62 -30.05
C ASP A 127 -46.77 -11.82 -30.83
N GLY A 128 -45.48 -11.96 -30.48
CA GLY A 128 -44.36 -11.29 -31.16
C GLY A 128 -44.36 -9.77 -30.97
N LYS A 129 -45.09 -9.25 -29.97
CA LYS A 129 -45.28 -7.82 -29.75
C LYS A 129 -44.57 -7.35 -28.48
N GLY A 130 -43.40 -6.75 -28.69
CA GLY A 130 -42.60 -6.10 -27.65
C GLY A 130 -41.98 -7.09 -26.66
N PRO A 131 -40.96 -6.66 -25.90
CA PRO A 131 -40.33 -7.53 -24.91
C PRO A 131 -41.32 -7.79 -23.75
N VAL A 132 -41.73 -9.04 -23.57
CA VAL A 132 -42.58 -9.48 -22.43
C VAL A 132 -41.71 -9.78 -21.20
N GLY A 133 -40.40 -9.91 -21.39
CA GLY A 133 -39.36 -9.93 -20.37
C GLY A 133 -38.05 -9.36 -20.90
N GLN A 134 -37.31 -8.65 -20.04
CA GLN A 134 -35.92 -8.28 -20.32
C GLN A 134 -35.02 -9.48 -20.00
N THR A 135 -34.06 -9.75 -20.88
CA THR A 135 -32.96 -10.68 -20.56
C THR A 135 -32.11 -10.12 -19.43
N GLY A 136 -31.25 -10.97 -18.84
CA GLY A 136 -30.16 -10.52 -17.97
C GLY A 136 -29.20 -9.50 -18.63
N MET A 137 -29.34 -9.21 -19.93
CA MET A 137 -28.92 -7.93 -20.49
C MET A 137 -30.00 -6.90 -20.16
N LYS A 138 -29.93 -6.32 -18.94
CA LYS A 138 -30.64 -5.07 -18.63
C LYS A 138 -30.51 -4.14 -19.84
N GLU A 139 -31.59 -3.42 -20.15
CA GLU A 139 -31.55 -2.23 -21.01
C GLU A 139 -30.18 -1.58 -20.88
N ILE A 140 -29.51 -1.35 -22.01
CA ILE A 140 -28.21 -0.68 -22.08
C ILE A 140 -28.41 0.73 -21.50
N ASP A 141 -28.32 0.85 -20.18
CA ASP A 141 -28.50 2.07 -19.43
C ASP A 141 -27.12 2.61 -19.05
N PRO A 142 -26.81 3.86 -19.41
CA PRO A 142 -26.57 4.34 -20.75
C PRO A 142 -25.06 4.46 -20.99
N VAL A 143 -24.67 4.99 -22.15
CA VAL A 143 -23.36 5.63 -22.36
C VAL A 143 -22.98 6.39 -21.09
N CYS A 144 -21.83 6.05 -20.51
CA CYS A 144 -21.37 6.74 -19.33
C CYS A 144 -21.31 8.24 -19.60
N ASP A 145 -22.02 9.05 -18.82
CA ASP A 145 -21.90 10.49 -18.93
C ASP A 145 -20.56 10.93 -18.32
N PHE A 146 -19.54 10.95 -19.17
CA PHE A 146 -18.19 11.37 -18.79
C PHE A 146 -18.09 12.86 -18.44
N SER A 147 -19.17 13.64 -18.59
CA SER A 147 -19.24 15.03 -18.13
C SER A 147 -19.58 15.16 -16.65
N VAL A 148 -20.03 14.08 -15.99
CA VAL A 148 -20.26 14.06 -14.55
C VAL A 148 -18.91 14.10 -13.83
N GLU A 149 -18.77 15.05 -12.92
CA GLU A 149 -17.59 15.21 -12.07
C GLU A 149 -17.90 14.80 -10.63
N TYR A 150 -16.99 14.03 -10.02
CA TYR A 150 -17.07 13.62 -8.62
C TYR A 150 -16.08 14.42 -7.76
N SER A 151 -16.50 14.87 -6.58
CA SER A 151 -15.63 15.70 -5.73
C SER A 151 -14.49 14.91 -5.10
N ASP A 152 -14.76 13.68 -4.68
CA ASP A 152 -13.88 12.78 -3.94
C ASP A 152 -14.44 11.34 -3.99
N LEU A 153 -13.75 10.40 -3.31
CA LEU A 153 -14.16 8.99 -3.28
C LEU A 153 -15.50 8.78 -2.56
N ALA A 154 -15.86 9.59 -1.56
CA ALA A 154 -17.11 9.42 -0.84
C ALA A 154 -18.31 9.89 -1.69
N ASP A 155 -18.16 10.98 -2.43
CA ASP A 155 -19.15 11.43 -3.41
C ASP A 155 -19.38 10.36 -4.49
N LEU A 156 -18.31 9.79 -5.05
CA LEU A 156 -18.41 8.68 -6.00
C LEU A 156 -19.06 7.44 -5.38
N GLU A 157 -18.67 7.06 -4.16
CA GLU A 157 -19.26 5.92 -3.44
C GLU A 157 -20.77 6.10 -3.28
N SER A 158 -21.23 7.29 -2.90
CA SER A 158 -22.64 7.57 -2.67
C SER A 158 -23.52 7.33 -3.91
N LYS A 159 -22.95 7.50 -5.10
CA LYS A 159 -23.61 7.33 -6.41
C LYS A 159 -23.31 5.98 -7.06
N SER A 160 -22.29 5.25 -6.58
CA SER A 160 -21.72 4.05 -7.22
C SER A 160 -22.70 2.90 -7.44
N LYS A 161 -23.75 2.78 -6.61
CA LYS A 161 -24.76 1.72 -6.69
C LYS A 161 -25.61 1.82 -7.95
N ASP A 162 -25.83 3.03 -8.43
CA ASP A 162 -26.68 3.33 -9.58
C ASP A 162 -25.86 3.54 -10.86
N LEU A 163 -24.53 3.48 -10.77
CA LEU A 163 -23.63 3.70 -11.90
C LEU A 163 -23.25 2.38 -12.59
N PRO A 164 -23.21 2.36 -13.95
CA PRO A 164 -22.58 1.27 -14.70
C PRO A 164 -21.12 1.04 -14.27
N LEU A 165 -20.63 -0.19 -14.39
CA LEU A 165 -19.25 -0.55 -14.01
C LEU A 165 -18.20 0.36 -14.64
N LEU A 166 -18.35 0.67 -15.93
CA LEU A 166 -17.43 1.56 -16.63
C LEU A 166 -17.43 2.98 -16.05
N CYS A 167 -18.59 3.50 -15.61
CA CYS A 167 -18.65 4.82 -14.98
C CYS A 167 -17.97 4.85 -13.63
N LYS A 168 -18.12 3.79 -12.83
CA LYS A 168 -17.38 3.66 -11.58
C LYS A 168 -15.87 3.67 -11.85
N GLN A 169 -15.43 2.95 -12.88
CA GLN A 169 -14.02 2.85 -13.25
C GLN A 169 -13.44 4.20 -13.72
N VAL A 170 -14.11 4.86 -14.66
CA VAL A 170 -13.68 6.18 -15.16
C VAL A 170 -13.79 7.26 -14.09
N GLY A 171 -14.88 7.27 -13.32
CA GLY A 171 -15.06 8.19 -12.19
C GLY A 171 -13.99 8.03 -11.12
N THR A 172 -13.53 6.80 -10.86
CA THR A 172 -12.44 6.57 -9.91
C THR A 172 -11.14 7.21 -10.39
N LEU A 173 -10.80 7.06 -11.67
CA LEU A 173 -9.59 7.68 -12.24
C LEU A 173 -9.71 9.22 -12.33
N GLN A 174 -10.92 9.77 -12.53
CA GLN A 174 -11.20 11.20 -12.40
C GLN A 174 -10.92 11.70 -10.97
N VAL A 175 -11.40 10.98 -9.96
CA VAL A 175 -11.13 11.31 -8.56
C VAL A 175 -9.64 11.23 -8.24
N PHE A 176 -8.93 10.22 -8.74
CA PHE A 176 -7.47 10.13 -8.56
C PHE A 176 -6.72 11.28 -9.23
N ASP A 177 -7.08 11.66 -10.46
CA ASP A 177 -6.51 12.84 -11.14
C ASP A 177 -6.71 14.11 -10.30
N LYS A 178 -7.90 14.31 -9.75
CA LYS A 178 -8.19 15.44 -8.86
C LYS A 178 -7.36 15.40 -7.58
N MET A 179 -7.33 14.26 -6.89
CA MET A 179 -6.51 14.08 -5.67
C MET A 179 -5.04 14.43 -5.96
N LEU A 180 -4.48 13.91 -7.06
CA LEU A 180 -3.12 14.20 -7.50
C LEU A 180 -2.90 15.68 -7.82
N GLY A 181 -3.87 16.33 -8.50
CA GLY A 181 -3.83 17.76 -8.77
C GLY A 181 -3.84 18.63 -7.50
N ASP A 182 -4.50 18.15 -6.43
CA ASP A 182 -4.61 18.85 -5.15
C ASP A 182 -3.40 18.60 -4.22
N LEU A 183 -2.56 17.59 -4.47
CA LEU A 183 -1.41 17.25 -3.60
C LEU A 183 -0.41 18.40 -3.51
N SER A 184 0.05 18.95 -4.62
CA SER A 184 1.04 20.05 -4.65
C SER A 184 0.58 21.29 -3.87
N PRO A 185 -0.63 21.85 -4.10
CA PRO A 185 -1.10 22.99 -3.32
C PRO A 185 -1.28 22.67 -1.83
N LYS A 186 -1.88 21.52 -1.48
CA LYS A 186 -2.00 21.08 -0.07
C LYS A 186 -0.63 20.97 0.60
N TYR A 187 0.35 20.39 -0.08
CA TYR A 187 1.70 20.29 0.44
C TYR A 187 2.34 21.67 0.67
N HIS A 188 2.23 22.58 -0.30
CA HIS A 188 2.78 23.92 -0.15
C HIS A 188 2.17 24.65 1.05
N GLU A 189 0.88 24.46 1.32
CA GLU A 189 0.21 25.03 2.49
C GLU A 189 0.73 24.42 3.80
N VAL A 190 0.78 23.08 3.88
CA VAL A 190 1.28 22.37 5.06
C VAL A 190 2.76 22.69 5.33
N ASN A 191 3.57 22.84 4.29
CA ASN A 191 4.99 23.12 4.36
C ASN A 191 5.33 24.54 4.87
N LYS A 192 4.39 25.50 4.80
CA LYS A 192 4.61 26.86 5.34
C LYS A 192 4.89 26.80 6.84
N GLY A 193 6.09 27.21 7.26
CA GLY A 193 6.50 27.21 8.67
C GLY A 193 6.71 25.82 9.29
N TYR A 194 6.76 24.75 8.48
CA TYR A 194 6.94 23.39 8.98
C TYR A 194 8.29 23.21 9.69
N ASP A 195 9.36 23.82 9.18
CA ASP A 195 10.72 23.67 9.71
C ASP A 195 10.87 24.21 11.14
N GLU A 196 10.13 25.26 11.50
CA GLU A 196 10.10 25.80 12.87
C GLU A 196 9.42 24.82 13.83
N LYS A 197 8.29 24.26 13.41
CA LYS A 197 7.54 23.26 14.19
C LYS A 197 8.32 21.96 14.34
N PHE A 198 9.14 21.62 13.35
CA PHE A 198 9.99 20.44 13.37
C PHE A 198 11.11 20.52 14.42
N GLN A 199 11.58 21.70 14.81
CA GLN A 199 12.63 21.81 15.85
C GLN A 199 12.19 21.21 17.19
N SER A 200 10.92 21.34 17.54
CA SER A 200 10.36 20.77 18.77
C SER A 200 10.31 19.24 18.73
N TYR A 201 10.11 18.65 17.55
CA TYR A 201 10.28 17.22 17.30
C TYR A 201 11.74 16.80 17.48
N VAL A 202 12.69 17.51 16.85
CA VAL A 202 14.12 17.20 16.94
C VAL A 202 14.59 17.22 18.39
N LYS A 203 14.14 18.20 19.18
CA LYS A 203 14.42 18.32 20.61
C LYS A 203 13.91 17.10 21.39
N TYR A 204 12.67 16.68 21.13
CA TYR A 204 12.09 15.53 21.82
C TYR A 204 12.80 14.22 21.45
N THR A 205 13.03 13.95 20.17
CA THR A 205 13.81 12.78 19.72
C THR A 205 15.20 12.78 20.37
N ASN A 206 15.85 13.94 20.43
CA ASN A 206 17.15 14.12 21.08
C ASN A 206 17.17 13.74 22.57
N ASN A 207 16.06 13.98 23.27
CA ASN A 207 15.94 13.69 24.70
C ASN A 207 15.65 12.22 24.99
N MET A 208 15.12 11.47 24.01
CA MET A 208 14.84 10.04 24.16
C MET A 208 16.05 9.15 23.95
N ILE A 209 17.02 9.56 23.12
CA ILE A 209 18.18 8.74 22.77
C ILE A 209 18.94 8.25 24.01
N PRO A 210 19.26 9.07 25.04
CA PRO A 210 19.95 8.58 26.23
C PRO A 210 19.17 7.45 26.92
N GLY A 211 17.86 7.62 27.10
CA GLY A 211 17.01 6.59 27.71
C GLY A 211 16.93 5.30 26.89
N ALA A 212 16.97 5.39 25.56
CA ALA A 212 17.02 4.22 24.69
C ALA A 212 18.38 3.48 24.74
N ILE A 213 19.50 4.23 24.83
CA ILE A 213 20.83 3.64 25.07
C ILE A 213 20.83 2.91 26.41
N ASP A 214 20.41 3.59 27.48
CA ASP A 214 20.38 3.03 28.83
C ASP A 214 19.47 1.81 28.89
N GLY A 215 18.30 1.87 28.26
CA GLY A 215 17.35 0.76 28.18
C GLY A 215 17.95 -0.51 27.58
N LYS A 216 18.77 -0.40 26.51
CA LYS A 216 19.48 -1.54 25.92
C LYS A 216 20.68 -1.98 26.76
N MET A 217 21.44 -1.02 27.29
CA MET A 217 22.59 -1.34 28.15
C MET A 217 22.17 -2.16 29.37
N TRP A 218 21.04 -1.78 29.97
CA TRP A 218 20.49 -2.41 31.17
C TRP A 218 19.43 -3.49 30.88
N GLU A 219 19.29 -3.93 29.63
CA GLU A 219 18.35 -4.99 29.24
C GLU A 219 18.67 -6.30 30.00
N LEU A 220 17.73 -6.74 30.84
CA LEU A 220 17.95 -7.87 31.74
C LEU A 220 18.02 -9.21 31.00
N LYS A 221 18.93 -10.09 31.46
CA LYS A 221 19.14 -11.45 30.93
C LYS A 221 18.95 -12.49 32.03
N GLY A 222 17.71 -12.65 32.51
CA GLY A 222 17.42 -13.52 33.65
C GLY A 222 18.20 -13.10 34.90
N ARG A 223 19.01 -13.99 35.49
CA ARG A 223 19.87 -13.69 36.66
C ARG A 223 21.30 -13.22 36.31
N LYS A 224 21.62 -13.04 35.02
CA LYS A 224 22.98 -12.65 34.55
C LYS A 224 23.13 -11.13 34.46
N PHE A 225 24.38 -10.67 34.26
CA PHE A 225 24.71 -9.27 33.93
C PHE A 225 23.87 -8.80 32.73
N ALA A 226 23.54 -7.50 32.67
CA ALA A 226 22.71 -6.94 31.61
C ALA A 226 23.34 -7.13 30.21
N LYS A 227 22.51 -7.35 29.19
CA LYS A 227 22.96 -7.78 27.85
C LYS A 227 23.93 -6.80 27.20
N GLY A 228 23.71 -5.49 27.34
CA GLY A 228 24.54 -4.50 26.66
C GLY A 228 26.01 -4.51 27.08
N PHE A 229 26.33 -5.13 28.21
CA PHE A 229 27.71 -5.27 28.67
C PHE A 229 28.40 -6.55 28.15
N ASP A 230 27.69 -7.45 27.44
CA ASP A 230 28.29 -8.66 26.84
C ASP A 230 29.44 -8.32 25.86
N TYR A 231 29.48 -7.08 25.34
CA TYR A 231 30.43 -6.58 24.34
C TYR A 231 31.64 -5.83 24.92
N PHE A 232 31.78 -5.85 26.25
CA PHE A 232 32.80 -5.09 26.96
C PHE A 232 33.61 -5.96 27.93
N GLU A 233 34.86 -5.56 28.12
CA GLU A 233 35.69 -5.94 29.25
C GLU A 233 35.55 -4.86 30.34
N CYS A 234 35.31 -5.29 31.58
CA CYS A 234 35.08 -4.43 32.73
C CYS A 234 36.28 -4.44 33.67
N THR A 235 36.67 -3.27 34.15
CA THR A 235 37.59 -3.11 35.29
C THR A 235 36.93 -2.24 36.36
N ARG A 236 36.69 -2.81 37.54
CA ARG A 236 36.08 -2.13 38.68
C ARG A 236 37.14 -1.60 39.63
N LYS A 237 37.00 -0.33 40.00
CA LYS A 237 37.70 0.31 41.09
C LYS A 237 36.68 0.73 42.15
N ALA A 238 36.95 0.42 43.41
CA ALA A 238 36.17 0.95 44.52
C ALA A 238 36.27 2.48 44.58
N ALA A 239 35.34 3.14 45.30
CA ALA A 239 35.33 4.59 45.46
C ALA A 239 36.66 5.19 45.98
N ASN A 240 37.47 4.39 46.69
CA ASN A 240 38.81 4.77 47.18
C ASN A 240 39.95 4.53 46.17
N GLY A 241 39.63 4.23 44.91
CA GLY A 241 40.60 4.02 43.82
C GLY A 241 41.23 2.64 43.77
N ARG A 242 41.01 1.77 44.77
CA ARG A 242 41.52 0.39 44.77
C ARG A 242 40.83 -0.43 43.68
N ILE A 243 41.61 -1.10 42.82
CA ILE A 243 41.06 -2.06 41.86
C ILE A 243 40.49 -3.24 42.65
N THR A 244 39.20 -3.50 42.46
CA THR A 244 38.45 -4.56 43.14
C THR A 244 37.93 -5.63 42.19
N GLY A 245 38.11 -5.45 40.86
CA GLY A 245 37.84 -6.49 39.87
C GLY A 245 38.31 -6.10 38.46
N GLY A 246 38.54 -7.10 37.61
CA GLY A 246 38.96 -6.94 36.21
C GLY A 246 40.47 -6.77 35.96
N PRO A 247 40.93 -6.78 34.70
CA PRO A 247 40.12 -6.81 33.46
C PRO A 247 39.52 -8.18 33.19
N ALA A 248 38.20 -8.24 33.01
CA ALA A 248 37.48 -9.47 32.68
C ALA A 248 36.23 -9.15 31.86
N ALA A 249 35.73 -10.11 31.09
CA ALA A 249 34.45 -9.95 30.40
C ALA A 249 33.37 -9.53 31.39
N CYS A 250 32.66 -8.43 31.12
CA CYS A 250 31.70 -7.84 32.07
C CYS A 250 30.63 -8.85 32.51
N ASN A 251 30.19 -9.70 31.59
CA ASN A 251 29.19 -10.72 31.85
C ASN A 251 29.62 -11.86 32.79
N LYS A 252 30.91 -11.92 33.13
CA LYS A 252 31.47 -12.84 34.13
C LYS A 252 31.65 -12.19 35.50
N MET A 253 31.36 -10.88 35.64
CA MET A 253 31.41 -10.23 36.95
C MET A 253 30.23 -10.71 37.85
N PRO A 254 30.49 -11.05 39.13
CA PRO A 254 29.43 -11.38 40.08
C PRO A 254 28.43 -10.23 40.25
N ARG A 255 27.13 -10.54 40.30
CA ARG A 255 26.08 -9.50 40.42
C ARG A 255 26.21 -8.67 41.71
N ASP A 256 26.67 -9.30 42.78
CA ASP A 256 26.89 -8.63 44.06
C ASP A 256 28.04 -7.61 43.98
N ASP A 257 29.02 -7.82 43.09
CA ASP A 257 30.12 -6.86 42.90
C ASP A 257 29.73 -5.60 42.13
N ILE A 258 28.63 -5.65 41.38
CA ILE A 258 28.09 -4.52 40.60
C ILE A 258 26.85 -3.88 41.24
N ALA A 259 26.22 -4.59 42.17
CA ALA A 259 25.06 -4.12 42.90
C ALA A 259 25.41 -3.45 44.23
N LEU A 260 26.68 -3.41 44.68
CA LEU A 260 27.03 -2.91 46.01
C LEU A 260 27.83 -1.60 45.98
N GLY A 261 27.26 -0.54 46.59
CA GLY A 261 27.91 0.74 46.87
C GLY A 261 28.35 1.53 45.63
N GLY A 262 29.12 2.60 45.88
CA GLY A 262 29.72 3.42 44.83
C GLY A 262 31.01 2.80 44.25
N TYR A 263 31.15 2.83 42.92
CA TYR A 263 32.31 2.31 42.21
C TYR A 263 32.59 3.06 40.92
N TYR A 264 33.83 2.95 40.45
CA TYR A 264 34.26 3.36 39.12
C TYR A 264 34.42 2.12 38.24
N MET A 265 33.73 2.06 37.11
CA MET A 265 33.80 0.99 36.13
C MET A 265 34.46 1.52 34.86
N HIS A 266 35.53 0.88 34.41
CA HIS A 266 36.10 1.12 33.10
C HIS A 266 35.63 0.04 32.14
N LEU A 267 34.95 0.45 31.07
CA LEU A 267 34.47 -0.38 29.99
C LEU A 267 35.45 -0.28 28.82
N ARG A 268 35.96 -1.42 28.37
CA ARG A 268 36.75 -1.52 27.15
C ARG A 268 35.98 -2.34 26.14
N MET A 269 35.63 -1.73 25.01
CA MET A 269 34.96 -2.42 23.92
C MET A 269 35.79 -3.62 23.43
N THR A 270 35.20 -4.80 23.39
CA THR A 270 35.83 -6.03 22.87
C THR A 270 35.20 -6.49 21.56
N ASP A 271 33.93 -6.17 21.33
CA ASP A 271 33.20 -6.50 20.09
C ASP A 271 32.34 -5.31 19.64
N LYS A 272 32.96 -4.40 18.87
CA LYS A 272 32.31 -3.19 18.37
C LYS A 272 31.18 -3.53 17.38
N GLU A 273 31.42 -4.45 16.45
CA GLU A 273 30.42 -4.80 15.43
C GLU A 273 29.19 -5.46 16.04
N GLY A 274 29.39 -6.38 16.98
CA GLY A 274 28.30 -7.01 17.74
C GLY A 274 27.50 -5.99 18.55
N PHE A 275 28.18 -5.06 19.22
CA PHE A 275 27.52 -3.99 19.98
C PHE A 275 26.69 -3.08 19.07
N LEU A 276 27.24 -2.67 17.92
CA LEU A 276 26.54 -1.81 16.96
C LEU A 276 25.30 -2.49 16.38
N LYS A 277 25.35 -3.80 16.09
CA LYS A 277 24.17 -4.58 15.70
C LYS A 277 23.12 -4.62 16.82
N PHE A 278 23.56 -4.86 18.05
CA PHE A 278 22.67 -4.92 19.22
C PHE A 278 21.98 -3.59 19.52
N ILE A 279 22.72 -2.48 19.51
CA ILE A 279 22.16 -1.15 19.82
C ILE A 279 21.29 -0.61 18.67
N ALA A 280 21.55 -1.03 17.43
CA ALA A 280 20.71 -0.72 16.28
C ALA A 280 19.29 -1.29 16.40
N GLU A 281 19.08 -2.37 17.16
CA GLU A 281 17.74 -2.91 17.47
C GLU A 281 16.85 -1.91 18.22
N ALA A 282 17.45 -0.98 18.99
CA ALA A 282 16.73 0.13 19.62
C ALA A 282 16.63 1.38 18.74
N GLY A 283 16.98 1.26 17.46
CA GLY A 283 16.96 2.36 16.51
C GLY A 283 18.11 3.35 16.69
N ILE A 284 19.22 2.98 17.32
CA ILE A 284 20.33 3.91 17.55
C ILE A 284 21.48 3.63 16.57
N PRO A 285 21.77 4.56 15.64
CA PRO A 285 22.90 4.42 14.74
C PRO A 285 24.26 4.56 15.41
N GLU A 286 25.32 4.05 14.77
CA GLU A 286 26.70 4.36 15.15
C GLU A 286 26.96 5.87 15.13
N GLU A 287 26.44 6.59 14.14
CA GLU A 287 26.67 8.02 14.00
C GLU A 287 26.14 8.85 15.17
N TRP A 288 25.23 8.31 15.99
CA TRP A 288 24.64 8.99 17.16
C TRP A 288 25.34 8.67 18.49
N ILE A 289 26.25 7.69 18.53
CA ILE A 289 26.87 7.20 19.76
C ILE A 289 28.34 7.63 19.83
N THR A 290 28.80 8.01 21.01
CA THR A 290 30.21 8.14 21.38
C THR A 290 30.52 7.26 22.59
N PHE A 291 31.78 6.86 22.75
CA PHE A 291 32.22 5.97 23.83
C PHE A 291 33.28 6.61 24.74
N ASP A 292 33.81 7.78 24.39
CA ASP A 292 34.96 8.38 25.08
C ASP A 292 34.58 9.16 26.34
N GLU A 293 33.30 9.17 26.71
CA GLU A 293 32.78 9.98 27.79
C GLU A 293 32.58 9.18 29.08
N THR A 294 32.58 9.91 30.20
CA THR A 294 32.19 9.38 31.50
C THR A 294 30.69 9.57 31.71
N VAL A 295 30.01 8.54 32.21
CA VAL A 295 28.62 8.61 32.67
C VAL A 295 28.56 8.30 34.16
N GLU A 296 27.78 9.08 34.89
CA GLU A 296 27.59 8.94 36.33
C GLU A 296 26.12 8.61 36.60
N PHE A 297 25.90 7.64 37.49
CA PHE A 297 24.58 7.23 37.95
C PHE A 297 24.56 7.33 39.47
N ASP A 298 23.65 8.15 39.99
CA ASP A 298 23.40 8.29 41.41
C ASP A 298 22.16 7.49 41.80
N GLU A 299 22.35 6.45 42.62
CA GLU A 299 21.24 5.85 43.35
C GLU A 299 21.08 6.57 44.70
N GLU A 300 20.15 7.52 44.75
CA GLU A 300 19.81 8.27 45.95
C GLU A 300 19.26 7.33 47.04
N CYS A 301 19.90 7.36 48.21
CA CYS A 301 19.38 6.66 49.38
C CYS A 301 18.16 7.39 49.94
N HIS A 302 16.98 6.90 49.62
CA HIS A 302 15.74 7.26 50.30
C HIS A 302 15.57 6.35 51.52
N LEU A 303 15.84 6.89 52.71
CA LEU A 303 15.65 6.16 53.97
C LEU A 303 14.16 5.88 54.19
N PRO A 304 13.70 4.61 54.19
CA PRO A 304 12.30 4.31 54.47
C PRO A 304 11.95 4.65 55.92
N ALA A 305 10.75 5.14 56.19
CA ALA A 305 10.31 5.42 57.55
C ALA A 305 10.22 4.10 58.38
N GLY A 306 10.99 4.00 59.47
CA GLY A 306 11.02 2.82 60.34
C GLY A 306 12.10 2.89 61.41
N PRO A 307 12.11 1.95 62.38
CA PRO A 307 13.00 2.01 63.56
C PRO A 307 14.48 1.70 63.27
N ASN A 308 14.81 1.27 62.05
CA ASN A 308 16.19 1.08 61.58
C ASN A 308 16.27 1.35 60.06
N PRO A 309 16.23 2.62 59.64
CA PRO A 309 16.31 2.95 58.23
C PRO A 309 17.75 2.72 57.77
N SER A 310 17.94 1.78 56.86
CA SER A 310 19.23 1.55 56.19
C SER A 310 19.06 1.71 54.69
N CYS A 311 20.03 2.36 54.06
CA CYS A 311 20.07 2.46 52.61
C CYS A 311 20.15 1.04 52.01
N PRO A 312 19.42 0.76 50.91
CA PRO A 312 19.70 -0.42 50.11
C PRO A 312 21.20 -0.49 49.83
N THR A 313 21.77 -1.68 49.92
CA THR A 313 23.21 -1.87 49.69
C THR A 313 23.66 -1.47 48.27
N THR A 314 22.69 -1.22 47.37
CA THR A 314 22.87 -0.69 46.02
C THR A 314 23.05 0.81 45.92
N SER A 315 22.73 1.54 46.99
CA SER A 315 22.83 3.00 47.05
C SER A 315 24.29 3.46 46.95
N GLY A 316 24.54 4.45 46.11
CA GLY A 316 25.88 5.01 45.93
C GLY A 316 26.12 5.59 44.54
N HIS A 317 27.19 6.36 44.41
CA HIS A 317 27.63 6.99 43.17
C HIS A 317 28.39 5.99 42.28
N LYS A 318 27.86 5.69 41.10
CA LYS A 318 28.45 4.75 40.13
C LYS A 318 28.94 5.53 38.93
N ARG A 319 30.22 5.43 38.61
CA ARG A 319 30.83 6.12 37.48
C ARG A 319 31.35 5.14 36.45
N TYR A 320 30.96 5.31 35.20
CA TYR A 320 31.38 4.49 34.07
C TYR A 320 32.24 5.31 33.11
N VAL A 321 33.37 4.74 32.70
CA VAL A 321 34.26 5.27 31.65
C VAL A 321 34.19 4.31 30.47
N GLY A 322 34.03 4.81 29.25
CA GLY A 322 33.84 3.94 28.08
C GLY A 322 32.37 3.58 27.80
N TYR A 323 31.43 4.25 28.49
CA TYR A 323 29.99 3.97 28.37
C TYR A 323 29.43 4.62 27.10
N PRO A 324 28.58 3.91 26.32
CA PRO A 324 27.94 4.49 25.14
C PRO A 324 27.05 5.66 25.53
N LYS A 325 27.24 6.81 24.88
CA LYS A 325 26.44 8.02 25.12
C LYS A 325 26.00 8.63 23.81
N LYS A 326 24.88 9.34 23.83
CA LYS A 326 24.47 10.21 22.72
C LYS A 326 25.56 11.26 22.46
N LYS A 327 25.94 11.47 21.19
CA LYS A 327 26.76 12.62 20.79
C LYS A 327 26.06 13.94 21.12
N SER A 328 26.84 15.00 21.29
CA SER A 328 26.33 16.35 21.59
C SER A 328 25.38 16.89 20.51
N SER A 329 25.62 16.53 19.26
CA SER A 329 24.74 16.81 18.12
C SER A 329 24.43 15.52 17.37
N VAL A 330 23.16 15.31 17.06
CA VAL A 330 22.67 14.24 16.20
C VAL A 330 21.79 14.87 15.13
N ASN A 331 21.99 14.44 13.88
CA ASN A 331 21.15 14.88 12.78
C ASN A 331 19.90 14.02 12.73
N VAL A 332 18.75 14.61 13.05
CA VAL A 332 17.45 13.97 12.91
C VAL A 332 16.86 14.43 11.58
N PRO A 333 16.63 13.53 10.60
CA PRO A 333 16.14 13.92 9.27
C PRO A 333 14.77 14.58 9.33
N ASN A 334 14.52 15.54 8.44
CA ASN A 334 13.24 16.22 8.35
C ASN A 334 12.28 15.42 7.44
N PRO A 335 11.11 14.98 7.93
CA PRO A 335 10.11 14.25 7.14
C PRO A 335 9.68 15.00 5.87
N LYS A 336 9.72 16.33 5.90
CA LYS A 336 9.50 17.20 4.74
C LYS A 336 10.37 16.83 3.53
N ASP A 337 11.62 16.43 3.75
CA ASP A 337 12.56 16.13 2.66
C ASP A 337 12.12 14.90 1.85
N ILE A 338 11.54 13.92 2.56
CA ILE A 338 10.95 12.72 1.94
C ILE A 338 9.70 13.08 1.16
N VAL A 339 8.80 13.89 1.74
CA VAL A 339 7.56 14.28 1.06
C VAL A 339 7.84 15.17 -0.15
N THR A 340 8.81 16.10 -0.06
CA THR A 340 9.26 16.93 -1.20
C THR A 340 9.73 16.05 -2.35
N SER A 341 10.54 15.04 -2.05
CA SER A 341 11.07 14.12 -3.04
C SER A 341 9.97 13.26 -3.66
N GLY A 342 8.98 12.84 -2.87
CA GLY A 342 7.79 12.16 -3.37
C GLY A 342 7.00 13.04 -4.34
N ILE A 343 6.69 14.27 -3.96
CA ILE A 343 5.83 15.17 -4.75
C ILE A 343 6.40 15.47 -6.14
N GLY A 344 7.73 15.44 -6.31
CA GLY A 344 8.37 15.62 -7.62
C GLY A 344 7.89 14.64 -8.70
N ASN A 345 7.32 13.49 -8.31
CA ASN A 345 6.82 12.46 -9.25
C ASN A 345 5.29 12.49 -9.45
N VAL A 346 4.58 13.45 -8.84
CA VAL A 346 3.10 13.54 -8.92
C VAL A 346 2.64 13.80 -10.35
N ASP A 347 3.33 14.64 -11.11
CA ASP A 347 2.96 14.94 -12.50
C ASP A 347 3.04 13.71 -13.40
N GLU A 348 4.04 12.84 -13.22
CA GLU A 348 4.14 11.59 -13.97
C GLU A 348 2.96 10.65 -13.65
N LEU A 349 2.64 10.50 -12.37
CA LEU A 349 1.53 9.67 -11.91
C LEU A 349 0.17 10.22 -12.38
N ARG A 350 0.01 11.54 -12.36
CA ARG A 350 -1.19 12.23 -12.83
C ARG A 350 -1.38 12.07 -14.34
N ASN A 351 -0.33 12.29 -15.12
CA ASN A 351 -0.37 12.10 -16.58
C ASN A 351 -0.73 10.67 -16.95
N MET A 352 -0.20 9.67 -16.23
CA MET A 352 -0.57 8.26 -16.42
C MET A 352 -2.03 7.98 -16.07
N THR A 353 -2.51 8.57 -14.97
CA THR A 353 -3.92 8.46 -14.54
C THR A 353 -4.86 9.04 -15.60
N ILE A 354 -4.54 10.23 -16.13
CA ILE A 354 -5.30 10.88 -17.21
C ILE A 354 -5.25 10.04 -18.50
N ALA A 355 -4.07 9.52 -18.88
CA ALA A 355 -3.92 8.71 -20.08
C ALA A 355 -4.77 7.44 -20.02
N HIS A 356 -4.73 6.69 -18.92
CA HIS A 356 -5.55 5.48 -18.79
C HIS A 356 -7.03 5.80 -18.61
N ARG A 357 -7.39 6.91 -17.95
CA ARG A 357 -8.78 7.39 -17.93
C ARG A 357 -9.29 7.56 -19.36
N LEU A 358 -8.51 8.23 -20.22
CA LEU A 358 -8.86 8.43 -21.62
C LEU A 358 -8.96 7.10 -22.39
N GLU A 359 -7.98 6.20 -22.25
CA GLU A 359 -7.99 4.91 -22.94
C GLU A 359 -9.20 4.04 -22.54
N ILE A 360 -9.56 4.05 -21.25
CA ILE A 360 -10.71 3.32 -20.72
C ILE A 360 -12.02 3.97 -21.18
N SER A 361 -12.11 5.31 -21.13
CA SER A 361 -13.27 6.06 -21.64
C SER A 361 -13.50 5.87 -23.13
N LEU A 362 -12.44 5.69 -23.91
CA LEU A 362 -12.51 5.40 -25.35
C LEU A 362 -12.68 3.90 -25.64
N GLY A 363 -12.70 3.04 -24.63
CA GLY A 363 -12.80 1.58 -24.79
C GLY A 363 -11.59 0.94 -25.47
N ILE A 364 -10.50 1.69 -25.69
CA ILE A 364 -9.28 1.20 -26.38
C ILE A 364 -8.29 0.54 -25.41
N TYR A 365 -8.50 0.65 -24.10
CA TYR A 365 -7.71 -0.10 -23.13
C TYR A 365 -8.01 -1.60 -23.23
N ASP A 366 -7.01 -2.40 -23.59
CA ASP A 366 -7.09 -3.86 -23.79
C ASP A 366 -6.88 -4.67 -22.49
N GLY A 367 -6.95 -4.04 -21.32
CA GLY A 367 -6.80 -4.66 -20.00
C GLY A 367 -8.05 -4.59 -19.14
N ASN A 368 -7.98 -5.13 -17.93
CA ASN A 368 -9.00 -4.87 -16.93
C ASN A 368 -8.77 -3.48 -16.31
N PRO A 369 -9.70 -2.51 -16.43
CA PRO A 369 -9.56 -1.19 -15.81
C PRO A 369 -9.32 -1.24 -14.30
N ASP A 370 -9.84 -2.26 -13.61
CA ASP A 370 -9.64 -2.43 -12.17
C ASP A 370 -8.16 -2.64 -11.84
N ASP A 371 -7.38 -3.31 -12.71
CA ASP A 371 -5.93 -3.47 -12.50
C ASP A 371 -5.23 -2.10 -12.44
N VAL A 372 -5.63 -1.18 -13.32
CA VAL A 372 -5.09 0.19 -13.36
C VAL A 372 -5.47 0.95 -12.09
N ILE A 373 -6.76 0.91 -11.74
CA ILE A 373 -7.31 1.61 -10.58
C ILE A 373 -6.65 1.12 -9.29
N GLN A 374 -6.57 -0.20 -9.10
CA GLN A 374 -5.95 -0.81 -7.93
C GLN A 374 -4.49 -0.39 -7.83
N VAL A 375 -3.73 -0.43 -8.92
CA VAL A 375 -2.31 -0.07 -8.92
C VAL A 375 -2.08 1.42 -8.65
N ILE A 376 -2.80 2.32 -9.34
CA ILE A 376 -2.68 3.77 -9.16
C ILE A 376 -3.15 4.21 -7.75
N SER A 377 -4.12 3.51 -7.16
CA SER A 377 -4.60 3.83 -5.81
C SER A 377 -3.48 3.82 -4.76
N VAL A 378 -2.47 2.96 -4.94
CA VAL A 378 -1.40 2.76 -3.96
C VAL A 378 -0.61 4.06 -3.72
N PRO A 379 0.07 4.64 -4.73
CA PRO A 379 0.79 5.89 -4.54
C PRO A 379 -0.16 7.06 -4.21
N VAL A 380 -1.35 7.14 -4.81
CA VAL A 380 -2.32 8.23 -4.54
C VAL A 380 -2.67 8.29 -3.05
N PHE A 381 -3.01 7.15 -2.44
CA PHE A 381 -3.42 7.10 -1.04
C PHE A 381 -2.28 7.32 -0.06
N LEU A 382 -1.08 6.83 -0.39
CA LEU A 382 0.12 7.06 0.42
C LEU A 382 0.55 8.53 0.40
N LEU A 383 0.46 9.19 -0.77
CA LEU A 383 0.76 10.61 -0.91
C LEU A 383 -0.19 11.49 -0.11
N GLU A 384 -1.51 11.27 -0.25
CA GLU A 384 -2.52 11.98 0.54
C GLU A 384 -2.31 11.77 2.04
N GLN A 385 -2.11 10.52 2.48
CA GLN A 385 -1.91 10.21 3.91
C GLN A 385 -0.71 10.93 4.50
N ALA A 386 0.40 11.06 3.77
CA ALA A 386 1.58 11.73 4.32
C ALA A 386 1.41 13.25 4.40
N ILE A 387 0.75 13.88 3.42
CA ILE A 387 0.46 15.32 3.49
C ILE A 387 -0.50 15.60 4.67
N GLU A 388 -1.52 14.76 4.86
CA GLU A 388 -2.40 14.83 6.04
C GLU A 388 -1.62 14.64 7.35
N GLY A 389 -0.68 13.68 7.36
CA GLY A 389 0.21 13.43 8.49
C GLY A 389 1.08 14.64 8.83
N MET A 390 1.68 15.29 7.82
CA MET A 390 2.43 16.54 7.99
C MET A 390 1.54 17.69 8.48
N GLY A 391 0.29 17.78 8.02
CA GLY A 391 -0.67 18.78 8.50
C GLY A 391 -0.96 18.61 9.98
N LYS A 392 -1.33 17.40 10.40
CA LYS A 392 -1.57 17.05 11.81
C LYS A 392 -0.31 17.26 12.67
N ALA A 393 0.86 16.96 12.13
CA ALA A 393 2.15 17.22 12.77
C ALA A 393 2.30 18.68 13.19
N LYS A 394 2.01 19.58 12.24
CA LYS A 394 2.12 21.02 12.41
C LYS A 394 1.14 21.53 13.46
N GLU A 395 -0.12 21.09 13.41
CA GLU A 395 -1.15 21.45 14.40
C GLU A 395 -0.81 21.00 15.82
N LEU A 396 -0.23 19.80 15.96
CA LEU A 396 0.11 19.23 17.25
C LEU A 396 1.43 19.78 17.80
N ALA A 397 2.37 20.19 16.94
CA ALA A 397 3.58 20.88 17.36
C ALA A 397 3.28 22.21 18.07
N ASP A 398 2.19 22.88 17.71
CA ASP A 398 1.72 24.10 18.40
C ASP A 398 1.22 23.84 19.83
N LYS A 399 0.86 22.60 20.15
CA LYS A 399 0.32 22.19 21.45
C LYS A 399 1.32 21.39 22.29
N GLN A 400 2.57 21.29 21.84
CA GLN A 400 3.55 20.36 22.41
C GLN A 400 3.89 20.62 23.88
N GLU A 401 3.79 21.87 24.35
CA GLU A 401 4.04 22.25 25.75
C GLU A 401 2.92 21.78 26.70
N GLU A 402 1.71 21.54 26.18
CA GLU A 402 0.55 21.05 26.93
C GLU A 402 0.42 19.52 26.92
N MET A 403 1.20 18.85 26.06
CA MET A 403 1.11 17.42 25.83
C MET A 403 1.94 16.64 26.85
N ASP A 404 1.32 15.62 27.45
CA ASP A 404 2.04 14.64 28.25
C ASP A 404 3.00 13.78 27.38
N ARG A 405 3.79 12.93 28.05
CA ARG A 405 4.80 12.11 27.38
C ARG A 405 4.19 11.20 26.30
N ASP A 406 3.02 10.63 26.53
CA ASP A 406 2.41 9.64 25.64
C ASP A 406 1.72 10.31 24.45
N ALA A 407 1.13 11.49 24.67
CA ALA A 407 0.68 12.36 23.59
C ALA A 407 1.85 12.77 22.68
N GLN A 408 3.01 13.12 23.25
CA GLN A 408 4.21 13.46 22.48
C GLN A 408 4.75 12.27 21.68
N LYS A 409 4.72 11.05 22.24
CA LYS A 409 5.05 9.81 21.50
C LYS A 409 4.11 9.59 20.32
N ASN A 410 2.79 9.67 20.55
CA ASN A 410 1.77 9.46 19.53
C ASN A 410 1.83 10.49 18.40
N LEU A 411 2.22 11.73 18.73
CA LEU A 411 2.53 12.74 17.73
C LEU A 411 3.64 12.25 16.81
N ILE A 412 4.82 11.94 17.35
CA ILE A 412 5.96 11.47 16.53
C ILE A 412 5.58 10.28 15.67
N LEU A 413 4.84 9.35 16.24
CA LEU A 413 4.35 8.17 15.53
C LEU A 413 3.51 8.51 14.32
N THR A 414 2.62 9.48 14.48
CA THR A 414 1.79 9.99 13.39
C THR A 414 2.64 10.67 12.32
N ILE A 415 3.61 11.51 12.72
CA ILE A 415 4.48 12.24 11.78
C ILE A 415 5.31 11.27 10.94
N VAL A 416 6.07 10.42 11.62
CA VAL A 416 7.07 9.57 10.97
C VAL A 416 6.41 8.39 10.26
N GLY A 417 5.38 7.80 10.88
CA GLY A 417 4.61 6.71 10.27
C GLY A 417 3.93 7.13 8.97
N ALA A 418 3.36 8.33 8.92
CA ALA A 418 2.69 8.80 7.70
C ALA A 418 3.67 9.07 6.54
N VAL A 419 4.87 9.57 6.84
CA VAL A 419 5.86 9.97 5.82
C VAL A 419 6.70 8.79 5.30
N LEU A 420 6.98 7.79 6.12
CA LEU A 420 7.84 6.66 5.72
C LEU A 420 7.26 5.83 4.55
N PHE A 421 5.93 5.77 4.40
CA PHE A 421 5.33 5.06 3.27
C PHE A 421 5.44 5.80 1.93
N ILE A 422 5.87 7.07 1.90
CA ILE A 422 6.20 7.78 0.66
C ILE A 422 7.59 7.41 0.14
N VAL A 423 8.46 6.86 0.98
CA VAL A 423 9.85 6.54 0.60
C VAL A 423 9.94 5.72 -0.71
N PRO A 424 9.09 4.70 -0.96
CA PRO A 424 9.05 3.98 -2.23
C PRO A 424 8.63 4.82 -3.45
N PHE A 425 8.13 6.05 -3.28
CA PHE A 425 7.74 6.96 -4.35
C PHE A 425 8.82 7.99 -4.69
N ALA A 426 9.83 8.17 -3.83
CA ALA A 426 10.89 9.18 -4.00
C ALA A 426 11.95 8.80 -5.06
N GLY A 427 11.82 7.66 -5.76
CA GLY A 427 12.70 7.27 -6.87
C GLY A 427 14.02 6.59 -6.47
N ALA A 428 14.85 6.25 -7.47
CA ALA A 428 16.07 5.42 -7.35
C ALA A 428 17.24 6.01 -6.52
N GLY A 429 17.06 7.17 -5.88
CA GLY A 429 18.02 7.74 -4.92
C GLY A 429 17.47 7.94 -3.50
N GLY A 430 16.19 7.63 -3.25
CA GLY A 430 15.42 8.27 -2.17
C GLY A 430 15.56 7.68 -0.75
N ALA A 431 15.54 6.35 -0.57
CA ALA A 431 15.38 5.81 0.79
C ALA A 431 16.59 6.05 1.70
N ALA A 432 17.80 5.71 1.23
CA ALA A 432 19.03 5.86 2.00
C ALA A 432 19.56 7.30 2.03
N ALA A 433 19.37 8.09 0.96
CA ALA A 433 19.89 9.46 0.88
C ALA A 433 19.03 10.51 1.62
N LEU A 434 17.74 10.24 1.84
CA LEU A 434 16.80 11.16 2.50
C LEU A 434 16.63 10.88 4.01
N GLY A 435 17.45 9.99 4.58
CA GLY A 435 17.40 9.68 6.01
C GLY A 435 16.18 8.86 6.44
N ALA A 436 15.50 8.15 5.53
CA ALA A 436 14.34 7.31 5.88
C ALA A 436 14.70 6.22 6.91
N THR A 437 15.88 5.61 6.78
CA THR A 437 16.43 4.68 7.78
C THR A 437 16.55 5.34 9.14
N SER A 438 17.03 6.59 9.18
CA SER A 438 17.18 7.37 10.42
C SER A 438 15.83 7.80 11.00
N LEU A 439 14.81 8.04 10.19
CA LEU A 439 13.44 8.29 10.67
C LEU A 439 12.77 7.02 11.21
N ALA A 440 12.90 5.88 10.53
CA ALA A 440 12.39 4.59 11.04
C ALA A 440 13.02 4.22 12.38
N ARG A 441 14.32 4.51 12.54
CA ARG A 441 15.06 4.42 13.80
C ARG A 441 14.45 5.27 14.93
N VAL A 442 13.93 6.47 14.64
CA VAL A 442 13.20 7.27 15.64
C VAL A 442 11.94 6.55 16.14
N LEU A 443 11.22 5.83 15.28
CA LEU A 443 10.04 5.06 15.71
C LEU A 443 10.39 3.93 16.68
N LEU A 444 11.54 3.27 16.49
CA LEU A 444 12.01 2.21 17.38
C LEU A 444 12.36 2.74 18.77
N ILE A 445 12.96 3.93 18.86
CA ILE A 445 13.31 4.60 20.12
C ILE A 445 12.09 4.87 21.02
N ILE A 446 10.90 5.05 20.43
CA ILE A 446 9.67 5.40 21.16
C ILE A 446 9.02 4.19 21.84
N GLY A 447 9.46 2.95 21.55
CA GLY A 447 9.18 1.74 22.33
C GLY A 447 7.76 1.16 22.21
N GLU A 448 6.71 1.97 22.25
CA GLU A 448 5.30 1.53 22.13
C GLU A 448 4.90 1.14 20.70
N ALA A 449 5.72 1.56 19.73
CA ALA A 449 5.43 1.40 18.33
C ALA A 449 6.32 0.40 17.61
N ALA A 450 7.07 -0.41 18.34
CA ALA A 450 7.92 -1.44 17.74
C ALA A 450 7.16 -2.21 16.65
N ASN A 451 5.91 -2.62 16.89
CA ASN A 451 5.11 -3.32 15.87
C ASN A 451 4.81 -2.47 14.62
N ILE A 452 4.44 -1.19 14.77
CA ILE A 452 4.18 -0.30 13.63
C ILE A 452 5.49 0.00 12.89
N ALA A 453 6.56 0.30 13.64
CA ALA A 453 7.90 0.56 13.13
C ALA A 453 8.48 -0.65 12.39
N TYR A 454 8.34 -1.86 12.93
CA TYR A 454 8.77 -3.11 12.28
C TYR A 454 7.95 -3.41 11.04
N THR A 455 6.67 -3.04 11.01
CA THR A 455 5.84 -3.26 9.81
C THR A 455 6.15 -2.22 8.73
N VAL A 456 6.35 -0.96 9.10
CA VAL A 456 6.77 0.11 8.17
C VAL A 456 8.17 -0.16 7.63
N TYR A 457 9.14 -0.47 8.51
CA TYR A 457 10.51 -0.82 8.16
C TYR A 457 10.56 -2.11 7.35
N GLY A 458 9.87 -3.16 7.80
CA GLY A 458 9.82 -4.45 7.11
C GLY A 458 9.15 -4.37 5.73
N VAL A 459 8.26 -3.40 5.48
CA VAL A 459 7.67 -3.19 4.15
C VAL A 459 8.57 -2.32 3.25
N VAL A 460 9.27 -1.33 3.81
CA VAL A 460 10.08 -0.37 3.05
C VAL A 460 11.51 -0.88 2.78
N ASP A 461 12.11 -1.63 3.71
CA ASP A 461 13.47 -2.17 3.60
C ASP A 461 13.51 -3.54 2.89
N ASP A 462 12.36 -4.20 2.75
CA ASP A 462 12.20 -5.40 1.96
C ASP A 462 11.88 -5.05 0.50
N ALA A 463 12.89 -5.12 -0.37
CA ALA A 463 12.73 -4.92 -1.80
C ALA A 463 11.79 -5.96 -2.46
N ASP A 464 11.61 -7.12 -1.83
CA ASP A 464 10.68 -8.17 -2.26
C ASP A 464 9.26 -7.96 -1.70
N SER A 465 9.06 -6.91 -0.88
CA SER A 465 7.72 -6.59 -0.38
C SER A 465 6.79 -6.26 -1.54
N ALA A 466 5.52 -6.65 -1.39
CA ALA A 466 4.50 -6.37 -2.39
C ALA A 466 4.37 -4.87 -2.70
N LEU A 467 4.61 -4.00 -1.70
CA LEU A 467 4.57 -2.55 -1.89
C LEU A 467 5.73 -2.08 -2.75
N MET A 468 6.96 -2.49 -2.43
CA MET A 468 8.17 -2.11 -3.18
C MET A 468 8.13 -2.63 -4.62
N ALA A 469 7.63 -3.86 -4.81
CA ALA A 469 7.48 -4.42 -6.15
C ALA A 469 6.46 -3.64 -7.01
N VAL A 470 5.30 -3.26 -6.44
CA VAL A 470 4.30 -2.45 -7.16
C VAL A 470 4.87 -1.06 -7.49
N MET A 471 5.49 -0.39 -6.52
CA MET A 471 6.02 0.96 -6.68
C MET A 471 7.24 1.01 -7.61
N GLY A 472 8.12 0.00 -7.53
CA GLY A 472 9.27 -0.18 -8.41
C GLY A 472 8.84 -0.37 -9.86
N LEU A 473 7.85 -1.23 -10.11
CA LEU A 473 7.30 -1.42 -11.46
C LEU A 473 6.55 -0.17 -11.95
N LEU A 474 5.80 0.49 -11.09
CA LEU A 474 4.98 1.64 -11.48
C LEU A 474 5.79 2.92 -11.71
N MET A 475 6.86 3.16 -10.95
CA MET A 475 7.57 4.45 -10.98
C MET A 475 9.07 4.32 -11.29
N GLY A 476 9.63 3.11 -11.25
CA GLY A 476 11.09 2.90 -11.34
C GLY A 476 11.81 3.28 -10.06
N ALA A 477 11.12 3.15 -8.92
CA ALA A 477 11.66 3.53 -7.63
C ALA A 477 12.71 2.56 -7.10
N ALA A 478 13.56 3.03 -6.17
CA ALA A 478 14.59 2.23 -5.51
C ALA A 478 15.56 1.48 -6.46
N GLY A 479 15.80 2.00 -7.66
CA GLY A 479 16.67 1.37 -8.65
C GLY A 479 16.02 0.24 -9.44
N ALA A 480 14.73 -0.03 -9.20
CA ALA A 480 13.97 -1.00 -9.98
C ALA A 480 13.71 -0.48 -11.40
N THR A 481 13.78 -1.39 -12.37
CA THR A 481 13.36 -1.10 -13.75
C THR A 481 11.86 -0.91 -13.82
N ARG A 482 11.41 0.18 -14.44
CA ARG A 482 9.98 0.42 -14.72
C ARG A 482 9.40 -0.78 -15.46
N GLY A 483 8.25 -1.24 -14.98
CA GLY A 483 7.45 -2.25 -15.64
C GLY A 483 6.85 -1.71 -16.95
N PRO A 484 6.44 -2.60 -17.85
CA PRO A 484 5.76 -2.20 -19.07
C PRO A 484 4.42 -1.52 -18.74
N ARG A 485 4.12 -0.38 -19.39
CA ARG A 485 2.83 0.32 -19.32
C ARG A 485 1.77 -0.35 -20.19
N THR A 486 1.67 -1.67 -20.08
CA THR A 486 0.75 -2.48 -20.86
C THR A 486 -0.29 -3.12 -19.95
N PRO A 487 -1.43 -3.57 -20.49
CA PRO A 487 -2.41 -4.37 -19.75
C PRO A 487 -1.80 -5.53 -18.94
N ALA A 488 -0.82 -6.23 -19.50
CA ALA A 488 -0.14 -7.33 -18.80
C ALA A 488 0.72 -6.82 -17.63
N GLY A 489 1.40 -5.68 -17.80
CA GLY A 489 2.16 -5.04 -16.74
C GLY A 489 1.28 -4.60 -15.57
N PHE A 490 0.13 -3.96 -15.86
CA PHE A 490 -0.83 -3.59 -14.81
C PHE A 490 -1.44 -4.79 -14.11
N LYS A 491 -1.76 -5.87 -14.82
CA LYS A 491 -2.21 -7.13 -14.20
C LYS A 491 -1.17 -7.72 -13.25
N ASP A 492 0.11 -7.74 -13.64
CA ASP A 492 1.19 -8.20 -12.76
C ASP A 492 1.29 -7.33 -11.50
N MET A 493 1.30 -5.99 -11.67
CA MET A 493 1.32 -5.06 -10.54
C MET A 493 0.09 -5.22 -9.63
N ALA A 494 -1.11 -5.39 -10.19
CA ALA A 494 -2.33 -5.63 -9.41
C ALA A 494 -2.26 -6.96 -8.64
N THR A 495 -1.71 -8.00 -9.25
CA THR A 495 -1.47 -9.30 -8.59
C THR A 495 -0.49 -9.17 -7.42
N LYS A 496 0.55 -8.35 -7.57
CA LYS A 496 1.49 -8.06 -6.47
C LYS A 496 0.80 -7.25 -5.37
N ARG A 497 0.03 -6.21 -5.72
CA ARG A 497 -0.77 -5.43 -4.76
C ARG A 497 -1.71 -6.33 -3.95
N ALA A 498 -2.35 -7.32 -4.57
CA ALA A 498 -3.24 -8.25 -3.88
C ALA A 498 -2.54 -9.06 -2.77
N LYS A 499 -1.20 -9.16 -2.78
CA LYS A 499 -0.41 -9.81 -1.72
C LYS A 499 -0.17 -8.90 -0.51
N LEU A 500 -0.63 -7.65 -0.52
CA LEU A 500 -0.65 -6.78 0.65
C LEU A 500 -1.68 -7.33 1.65
N THR A 501 -1.26 -8.28 2.49
CA THR A 501 -2.12 -9.06 3.39
C THR A 501 -2.83 -8.24 4.48
N SER A 502 -2.41 -7.00 4.74
CA SER A 502 -3.07 -6.08 5.67
C SER A 502 -2.89 -4.65 5.20
N THR A 503 -3.89 -4.05 4.55
CA THR A 503 -3.85 -2.62 4.18
C THR A 503 -3.87 -1.70 5.39
N ALA A 504 -4.29 -2.20 6.56
CA ALA A 504 -4.16 -1.50 7.84
C ALA A 504 -2.70 -1.25 8.21
N SER A 505 -1.77 -2.10 7.78
CA SER A 505 -0.35 -1.92 8.06
C SER A 505 0.25 -0.72 7.34
N LEU A 506 -0.38 -0.27 6.24
CA LEU A 506 0.02 0.91 5.45
C LEU A 506 -0.52 2.22 6.04
N GLY A 507 -1.21 2.16 7.18
CA GLY A 507 -1.82 3.29 7.86
C GLY A 507 -3.34 3.34 7.72
N SER A 508 -3.98 3.98 8.70
CA SER A 508 -5.44 4.10 8.75
C SER A 508 -6.00 4.93 7.60
N GLY A 509 -5.30 6.00 7.19
CA GLY A 509 -5.70 6.85 6.06
C GLY A 509 -5.68 6.10 4.73
N PHE A 510 -4.70 5.22 4.51
CA PHE A 510 -4.66 4.31 3.37
C PHE A 510 -5.84 3.34 3.42
N LYS A 511 -6.00 2.64 4.55
CA LYS A 511 -7.07 1.65 4.72
C LYS A 511 -8.45 2.23 4.48
N THR A 512 -8.78 3.40 5.05
CA THR A 512 -10.10 4.02 4.86
C THR A 512 -10.39 4.32 3.40
N ARG A 513 -9.39 4.84 2.65
CA ARG A 513 -9.53 5.11 1.21
C ARG A 513 -9.62 3.83 0.40
N ASP A 514 -8.83 2.81 0.74
CA ASP A 514 -8.87 1.50 0.09
C ASP A 514 -10.21 0.78 0.32
N ASP A 515 -10.70 0.74 1.56
CA ASP A 515 -12.02 0.15 1.86
C ASP A 515 -13.12 0.86 1.05
N THR A 516 -13.03 2.18 0.91
CA THR A 516 -13.96 3.00 0.10
C THR A 516 -13.85 2.66 -1.39
N LEU A 517 -12.62 2.59 -1.90
CA LEU A 517 -12.35 2.17 -3.27
C LEU A 517 -12.92 0.77 -3.55
N GLN A 518 -12.67 -0.21 -2.67
CA GLN A 518 -13.18 -1.57 -2.83
C GLN A 518 -14.72 -1.57 -2.86
N ARG A 519 -15.41 -0.73 -2.08
CA ARG A 519 -16.88 -0.61 -2.14
C ARG A 519 -17.38 0.00 -3.45
N ILE A 520 -16.61 0.89 -4.08
CA ILE A 520 -16.94 1.47 -5.38
C ILE A 520 -16.80 0.43 -6.50
N ILE A 521 -15.67 -0.29 -6.55
CA ILE A 521 -15.32 -1.17 -7.67
C ILE A 521 -15.85 -2.60 -7.51
N THR A 522 -16.05 -3.07 -6.27
CA THR A 522 -16.66 -4.39 -6.02
C THR A 522 -18.15 -4.28 -6.28
N THR A 523 -18.60 -4.88 -7.37
CA THR A 523 -20.04 -5.05 -7.61
C THR A 523 -20.52 -6.08 -6.61
N THR A 524 -21.19 -5.66 -5.53
CA THR A 524 -21.82 -6.59 -4.60
C THR A 524 -22.84 -7.40 -5.39
N CYS A 525 -22.54 -8.67 -5.67
CA CYS A 525 -23.58 -9.60 -6.07
C CYS A 525 -24.61 -9.58 -4.95
N LYS A 526 -25.82 -9.05 -5.23
CA LYS A 526 -26.99 -9.41 -4.41
C LYS A 526 -27.12 -10.92 -4.58
N ARG A 527 -26.70 -11.66 -3.55
CA ARG A 527 -27.12 -13.05 -3.38
C ARG A 527 -28.62 -13.11 -3.22
#